data_AF-A0A4Y2M1C1-F1
#
_entry.id   AF-A0A4Y2M1C1-F1
#
_cell.length_a   1.000
_cell.length_b   1.000
_cell.length_c   1.000
_cell.angle_alpha   90.00
_cell.angle_beta   90.00
_cell.angle_gamma   90.00
#
_symmetry.space_group_name_H-M   'P 1'
#
loop_
_entity.id
_entity.type
_entity.pdbx_description
1 polymer ?
#
loop_
_entity_poly.entity_id
_entity_poly.type
_entity_poly.pdbx_seq_one_letter_code
_entity_poly.pdbx_strand_id
1 'polypeptide(L)'
;MEKAYDKTWRYGILKDLYGIGFKGNLPIFIQNFLKTRSFRVRIGNTLSDGFYQEEGVPQGSVLSVILFIIKINEVIKQLPTGVSGSLFVDDLEIHCSGEDMGFVERKLQEAVNKISEWGKKNGFQISSQKTVTIHFCRRRGLHLDPKLLLHDCTIPIVRDAKYLGLIFDSKLTFKPHVNYLKRKCIQSLNIIKMLSGTSYGAEPSALLKVYKALIQSKLDYGCVVYGSASKSVLKALDTVHHQGLRLSLGAFRTSPIQSIYVLCKEPSLEIRRERLTLNTFFKIKSNSSHPMHYKVINPIYGSLFSLRLSFTPAFGFRVGGILRNLNINDFPILEKVDEFPPWKDIKLNFIDDFEHLPKSTTSTLVYRSIFYEHRHRFSNHEPVFTDGSKSEGHVGTAVAMGNTVVSERLHKFCSVFTSEIYGIYLALTKMDSFNKNFIVYTDSKSAIEALKKINTLSHPLALKCAEMHQYLTEKGLKIAFCWIPGHAGISGNEEADQASKTASLMLENFVPLGDA
;
A
#
# COMPACT_ATOMS: atom_id res chain seq x y z
N MET A 1 -23.62 2.77 -11.31
CA MET A 1 -25.08 2.58 -11.07
C MET A 1 -25.82 3.92 -11.01
N GLU A 2 -27.16 3.94 -10.86
CA GLU A 2 -27.92 5.18 -10.59
C GLU A 2 -28.34 5.27 -9.12
N LYS A 3 -27.96 6.38 -8.44
CA LYS A 3 -28.35 6.67 -7.04
C LYS A 3 -28.17 5.46 -6.10
N ALA A 4 -27.00 4.82 -6.15
CA ALA A 4 -26.78 3.51 -5.56
C ALA A 4 -27.02 3.48 -4.04
N TYR A 5 -26.54 4.49 -3.31
CA TYR A 5 -26.73 4.64 -1.87
C TYR A 5 -28.20 4.85 -1.49
N ASP A 6 -28.96 5.59 -2.30
CA ASP A 6 -30.35 5.96 -2.01
C ASP A 6 -31.33 4.82 -2.32
N LYS A 7 -30.93 3.85 -3.14
CA LYS A 7 -31.75 2.72 -3.59
C LYS A 7 -31.39 1.38 -2.95
N THR A 8 -30.43 1.36 -2.03
CA THR A 8 -29.99 0.11 -1.39
C THR A 8 -31.10 -0.45 -0.50
N TRP A 9 -31.56 -1.66 -0.80
CA TRP A 9 -32.67 -2.29 -0.07
C TRP A 9 -32.30 -2.64 1.38
N ARG A 10 -32.91 -1.95 2.35
CA ARG A 10 -32.55 -2.04 3.79
C ARG A 10 -32.72 -3.44 4.38
N TYR A 11 -33.85 -4.09 4.08
CA TYR A 11 -34.08 -5.46 4.53
C TYR A 11 -33.07 -6.44 3.92
N GLY A 12 -32.70 -6.21 2.65
CA GLY A 12 -31.65 -6.96 1.98
C GLY A 12 -30.32 -6.90 2.72
N ILE A 13 -29.91 -5.71 3.19
CA ILE A 13 -28.68 -5.55 3.99
C ILE A 13 -28.74 -6.38 5.28
N LEU A 14 -29.85 -6.30 6.03
CA LEU A 14 -30.02 -7.03 7.29
C LEU A 14 -29.99 -8.55 7.07
N LYS A 15 -30.61 -9.02 5.98
CA LYS A 15 -30.57 -10.42 5.57
C LYS A 15 -29.15 -10.88 5.23
N ASP A 16 -28.40 -10.08 4.49
CA ASP A 16 -27.03 -10.42 4.09
C ASP A 16 -26.10 -10.43 5.30
N LEU A 17 -26.26 -9.48 6.24
CA LEU A 17 -25.54 -9.47 7.52
C LEU A 17 -25.81 -10.74 8.34
N TYR A 18 -27.08 -11.15 8.43
CA TYR A 18 -27.44 -12.39 9.11
C TYR A 18 -26.83 -13.62 8.40
N GLY A 19 -26.83 -13.63 7.07
CA GLY A 19 -26.23 -14.69 6.24
C GLY A 19 -24.71 -14.81 6.39
N ILE A 20 -24.01 -13.69 6.65
CA ILE A 20 -22.56 -13.66 6.94
C ILE A 20 -22.26 -14.19 8.36
N GLY A 21 -23.28 -14.32 9.23
CA GLY A 21 -23.13 -14.86 10.57
C GLY A 21 -23.18 -13.81 11.69
N PHE A 22 -23.45 -12.54 11.37
CA PHE A 22 -23.65 -11.52 12.40
C PHE A 22 -24.97 -11.76 13.14
N LYS A 23 -24.87 -11.95 14.46
CA LYS A 23 -25.99 -12.23 15.37
C LYS A 23 -25.93 -11.34 16.62
N GLY A 24 -27.00 -11.30 17.39
CA GLY A 24 -27.08 -10.56 18.66
C GLY A 24 -27.32 -9.06 18.47
N ASN A 25 -26.64 -8.23 19.27
CA ASN A 25 -26.93 -6.80 19.38
C ASN A 25 -26.50 -5.98 18.15
N LEU A 26 -25.51 -6.44 17.38
CA LEU A 26 -24.97 -5.68 16.25
C LEU A 26 -26.01 -5.52 15.11
N PRO A 27 -26.69 -6.58 14.61
CA PRO A 27 -27.78 -6.42 13.64
C PRO A 27 -28.91 -5.53 14.13
N ILE A 28 -29.25 -5.55 15.44
CA ILE A 28 -30.29 -4.70 16.04
C ILE A 28 -29.85 -3.23 15.98
N PHE A 29 -28.59 -2.95 16.35
CA PHE A 29 -28.02 -1.60 16.21
C PHE A 29 -28.07 -1.11 14.77
N ILE A 30 -27.67 -1.94 13.81
CA ILE A 30 -27.70 -1.59 12.37
C ILE A 30 -29.14 -1.37 11.90
N GLN A 31 -30.09 -2.20 12.33
CA GLN A 31 -31.50 -2.02 12.02
C GLN A 31 -32.01 -0.67 12.53
N ASN A 32 -31.69 -0.31 13.78
CA ASN A 32 -32.07 0.98 14.35
C ASN A 32 -31.36 2.15 13.65
N PHE A 33 -30.10 1.95 13.24
CA PHE A 33 -29.36 2.95 12.46
C PHE A 33 -30.01 3.25 11.11
N LEU A 34 -30.57 2.23 10.44
CA LEU A 34 -31.25 2.36 9.15
C LEU A 34 -32.71 2.83 9.25
N LYS A 35 -33.36 2.68 10.41
CA LYS A 35 -34.76 3.09 10.62
C LYS A 35 -34.89 4.61 10.82
N THR A 36 -36.08 5.13 10.49
CA THR A 36 -36.58 6.46 10.85
C THR A 36 -35.61 7.62 10.55
N ARG A 37 -35.14 7.71 9.31
CA ARG A 37 -34.26 8.80 8.86
C ARG A 37 -35.05 9.85 8.08
N SER A 38 -34.86 11.11 8.43
CA SER A 38 -35.34 12.25 7.67
C SER A 38 -34.21 13.26 7.47
N PHE A 39 -34.28 14.03 6.40
CA PHE A 39 -33.37 15.14 6.15
C PHE A 39 -34.12 16.38 5.66
N ARG A 40 -33.50 17.55 5.84
CA ARG A 40 -33.98 18.85 5.36
C ARG A 40 -32.80 19.62 4.80
N VAL A 41 -33.05 20.46 3.81
CA VAL A 41 -32.03 21.35 3.22
C VAL A 41 -32.19 22.73 3.85
N ARG A 42 -31.08 23.33 4.31
CA ARG A 42 -31.06 24.71 4.82
C ARG A 42 -30.42 25.64 3.80
N ILE A 43 -31.14 26.69 3.41
CA ILE A 43 -30.59 27.80 2.60
C ILE A 43 -30.77 29.08 3.42
N GLY A 44 -29.66 29.65 3.90
CA GLY A 44 -29.67 30.79 4.81
C GLY A 44 -30.42 30.45 6.12
N ASN A 45 -31.54 31.14 6.36
CA ASN A 45 -32.40 30.92 7.53
C ASN A 45 -33.67 30.10 7.23
N THR A 46 -33.85 29.66 5.98
CA THR A 46 -35.00 28.86 5.55
C THR A 46 -34.63 27.38 5.52
N LEU A 47 -35.53 26.54 6.04
CA LEU A 47 -35.45 25.08 5.99
C LEU A 47 -36.49 24.56 5.00
N SER A 48 -36.13 23.55 4.21
CA SER A 48 -37.10 22.79 3.42
C SER A 48 -38.01 21.94 4.31
N ASP A 49 -39.06 21.40 3.70
CA ASP A 49 -39.86 20.34 4.32
C ASP A 49 -39.01 19.11 4.66
N GLY A 50 -39.46 18.38 5.67
CA GLY A 50 -38.89 17.11 6.10
C GLY A 50 -39.09 16.04 5.05
N PHE A 51 -38.00 15.55 4.46
CA PHE A 51 -38.05 14.39 3.58
C PHE A 51 -37.73 13.14 4.38
N TYR A 52 -38.66 12.18 4.42
CA TYR A 52 -38.43 10.87 5.02
C TYR A 52 -37.78 9.95 4.00
N GLN A 53 -36.66 9.35 4.40
CA GLN A 53 -35.94 8.41 3.57
C GLN A 53 -36.38 6.98 3.94
N GLU A 54 -37.16 6.34 3.07
CA GLU A 54 -37.69 4.98 3.28
C GLU A 54 -36.71 3.87 2.84
N GLU A 55 -35.89 4.14 1.82
CA GLU A 55 -34.90 3.21 1.26
C GLU A 55 -33.49 3.82 1.23
N GLY A 56 -32.50 2.96 1.08
CA GLY A 56 -31.10 3.37 1.03
C GLY A 56 -30.43 3.52 2.39
N VAL A 57 -29.14 3.82 2.32
CA VAL A 57 -28.25 3.99 3.47
C VAL A 57 -27.95 5.48 3.71
N PRO A 58 -27.79 5.94 4.97
CA PRO A 58 -27.52 7.34 5.28
C PRO A 58 -26.25 7.88 4.62
N GLN A 59 -26.39 8.84 3.70
CA GLN A 59 -25.24 9.51 3.09
C GLN A 59 -24.44 10.29 4.15
N GLY A 60 -23.11 10.29 4.01
CA GLY A 60 -22.19 10.95 4.96
C GLY A 60 -21.80 10.12 6.18
N SER A 61 -22.40 8.93 6.39
CA SER A 61 -21.97 8.00 7.44
C SER A 61 -20.94 6.99 6.92
N VAL A 62 -19.87 6.78 7.71
CA VAL A 62 -18.82 5.77 7.43
C VAL A 62 -19.41 4.36 7.34
N LEU A 63 -20.36 4.04 8.22
CA LEU A 63 -21.01 2.73 8.26
C LEU A 63 -21.80 2.44 6.98
N SER A 64 -22.40 3.47 6.37
CA SER A 64 -23.22 3.33 5.17
C SER A 64 -22.41 2.84 3.96
N VAL A 65 -21.13 3.23 3.86
CA VAL A 65 -20.22 2.73 2.83
C VAL A 65 -19.99 1.22 2.98
N ILE A 66 -19.78 0.75 4.21
CA ILE A 66 -19.57 -0.66 4.50
C ILE A 66 -20.84 -1.46 4.19
N LEU A 67 -22.00 -0.99 4.64
CA LEU A 67 -23.29 -1.66 4.40
C LEU A 67 -23.61 -1.73 2.90
N PHE A 68 -23.31 -0.66 2.16
CA PHE A 68 -23.43 -0.63 0.71
C PHE A 68 -22.52 -1.67 0.05
N ILE A 69 -21.23 -1.71 0.42
CA ILE A 69 -20.25 -2.67 -0.11
C ILE A 69 -20.69 -4.11 0.14
N ILE A 70 -21.12 -4.44 1.36
CA ILE A 70 -21.65 -5.77 1.70
C ILE A 70 -22.78 -6.14 0.73
N LYS A 71 -23.71 -5.20 0.49
CA LYS A 71 -24.86 -5.47 -0.37
C LYS A 71 -24.47 -5.64 -1.83
N ILE A 72 -23.57 -4.80 -2.33
CA ILE A 72 -23.21 -4.80 -3.75
C ILE A 72 -22.27 -5.95 -4.12
N ASN A 73 -21.44 -6.43 -3.21
CA ASN A 73 -20.49 -7.52 -3.46
C ASN A 73 -21.15 -8.82 -3.94
N GLU A 74 -22.42 -9.07 -3.59
CA GLU A 74 -23.19 -10.23 -4.06
C GLU A 74 -23.42 -10.23 -5.59
N VAL A 75 -23.28 -9.09 -6.27
CA VAL A 75 -23.46 -8.98 -7.73
C VAL A 75 -22.45 -9.84 -8.49
N ILE A 76 -21.21 -9.91 -8.02
CA ILE A 76 -20.14 -10.69 -8.67
C ILE A 76 -20.46 -12.19 -8.60
N LYS A 77 -21.16 -12.63 -7.56
CA LYS A 77 -21.56 -14.04 -7.42
C LYS A 77 -22.63 -14.46 -8.44
N GLN A 78 -23.26 -13.52 -9.13
CA GLN A 78 -24.25 -13.80 -10.17
C GLN A 78 -23.62 -14.06 -11.54
N LEU A 79 -22.32 -13.82 -11.69
CA LEU A 79 -21.65 -13.95 -12.98
C LEU A 79 -21.60 -15.43 -13.41
N PRO A 80 -21.90 -15.72 -14.69
CA PRO A 80 -21.80 -17.08 -15.21
C PRO A 80 -20.35 -17.55 -15.29
N THR A 81 -20.15 -18.87 -15.26
CA THR A 81 -18.83 -19.48 -15.46
C THR A 81 -18.22 -19.02 -16.79
N GLY A 82 -16.97 -18.55 -16.71
CA GLY A 82 -16.21 -18.00 -17.84
C GLY A 82 -16.24 -16.47 -17.95
N VAL A 83 -17.11 -15.80 -17.19
CA VAL A 83 -17.12 -14.33 -17.06
C VAL A 83 -16.51 -13.95 -15.72
N SER A 84 -15.53 -13.06 -15.76
CA SER A 84 -14.95 -12.46 -14.56
C SER A 84 -15.49 -11.05 -14.41
N GLY A 85 -15.46 -10.54 -13.18
CA GLY A 85 -15.84 -9.16 -12.93
C GLY A 85 -15.08 -8.57 -11.75
N SER A 86 -15.02 -7.24 -11.76
CA SER A 86 -14.41 -6.43 -10.72
C SER A 86 -15.39 -5.35 -10.30
N LEU A 87 -15.46 -5.09 -9.00
CA LEU A 87 -16.35 -4.10 -8.43
C LEU A 87 -15.55 -3.15 -7.57
N PHE A 88 -15.71 -1.86 -7.82
CA PHE A 88 -15.16 -0.80 -6.99
C PHE A 88 -16.26 0.17 -6.62
N VAL A 89 -16.81 -0.01 -5.41
CA VAL A 89 -17.98 0.75 -4.94
C VAL A 89 -19.16 0.59 -5.92
N ASP A 90 -19.46 1.59 -6.74
CA ASP A 90 -20.59 1.59 -7.70
C ASP A 90 -20.18 1.36 -9.16
N ASP A 91 -18.86 1.27 -9.43
CA ASP A 91 -18.28 0.93 -10.72
C ASP A 91 -18.13 -0.60 -10.83
N LEU A 92 -18.92 -1.22 -11.70
CA LEU A 92 -18.88 -2.64 -12.02
C LEU A 92 -18.29 -2.85 -13.41
N GLU A 93 -17.27 -3.69 -13.49
CA GLU A 93 -16.66 -4.17 -14.72
C GLU A 93 -16.88 -5.68 -14.85
N ILE A 94 -17.21 -6.14 -16.04
CA ILE A 94 -17.28 -7.56 -16.38
C ILE A 94 -16.52 -7.79 -17.68
N HIS A 95 -15.82 -8.90 -17.77
CA HIS A 95 -15.05 -9.27 -18.95
C HIS A 95 -15.08 -10.77 -19.22
N CYS A 96 -14.93 -11.09 -20.50
CA CYS A 96 -14.83 -12.44 -21.03
C CYS A 96 -13.78 -12.43 -22.15
N SER A 97 -13.03 -13.52 -22.28
CA SER A 97 -12.07 -13.73 -23.36
C SER A 97 -12.38 -15.04 -24.09
N GLY A 98 -12.26 -15.06 -25.41
CA GLY A 98 -12.49 -16.23 -26.24
C GLY A 98 -11.98 -16.02 -27.66
N GLU A 99 -11.86 -17.12 -28.42
CA GLU A 99 -11.41 -17.06 -29.82
C GLU A 99 -12.54 -16.75 -30.81
N ASP A 100 -13.78 -17.07 -30.41
CA ASP A 100 -15.02 -16.88 -31.15
C ASP A 100 -15.86 -15.73 -30.56
N MET A 101 -16.29 -14.81 -31.41
CA MET A 101 -17.07 -13.63 -30.99
C MET A 101 -18.50 -14.02 -30.57
N GLY A 102 -19.12 -15.00 -31.23
CA GLY A 102 -20.47 -15.45 -30.86
C GLY A 102 -20.52 -16.03 -29.46
N PHE A 103 -19.50 -16.81 -29.08
CA PHE A 103 -19.32 -17.31 -27.72
C PHE A 103 -19.18 -16.17 -26.71
N VAL A 104 -18.31 -15.19 -26.98
CA VAL A 104 -18.07 -14.04 -26.08
C VAL A 104 -19.33 -13.20 -25.91
N GLU A 105 -20.02 -12.88 -27.01
CA GLU A 105 -21.28 -12.13 -27.00
C GLU A 105 -22.33 -12.83 -26.15
N ARG A 106 -22.57 -14.12 -26.38
CA ARG A 106 -23.56 -14.91 -25.62
C ARG A 106 -23.24 -14.93 -24.12
N LYS A 107 -21.97 -15.12 -23.75
CA LYS A 107 -21.54 -15.16 -22.34
C LYS A 107 -21.67 -13.81 -21.65
N LEU A 108 -21.29 -12.73 -22.32
CA LEU A 108 -21.45 -11.39 -21.79
C LEU A 108 -22.93 -11.00 -21.69
N GLN A 109 -23.76 -11.34 -22.68
CA GLN A 109 -25.20 -11.09 -22.63
C GLN A 109 -25.88 -11.86 -21.50
N GLU A 110 -25.51 -13.12 -21.27
CA GLU A 110 -25.97 -13.90 -20.12
C GLU A 110 -25.62 -13.20 -18.80
N ALA A 111 -24.38 -12.70 -18.68
CA ALA A 111 -23.96 -11.96 -17.50
C ALA A 111 -24.75 -10.66 -17.32
N VAL A 112 -24.93 -9.86 -18.37
CA VAL A 112 -25.72 -8.62 -18.33
C VAL A 112 -27.16 -8.89 -17.87
N ASN A 113 -27.79 -9.95 -18.38
CA ASN A 113 -29.14 -10.34 -18.01
C ASN A 113 -29.22 -10.71 -16.51
N LYS A 114 -28.31 -11.55 -16.01
CA LYS A 114 -28.27 -11.94 -14.59
C LYS A 114 -28.04 -10.75 -13.66
N ILE A 115 -27.16 -9.82 -14.03
CA ILE A 115 -26.90 -8.61 -13.25
C ILE A 115 -28.14 -7.70 -13.26
N SER A 116 -28.84 -7.56 -14.39
CA SER A 116 -30.08 -6.79 -14.49
C SER A 116 -31.19 -7.39 -13.62
N GLU A 117 -31.39 -8.70 -13.67
CA GLU A 117 -32.36 -9.42 -12.82
C GLU A 117 -32.02 -9.28 -11.33
N TRP A 118 -30.76 -9.48 -10.96
CA TRP A 118 -30.30 -9.28 -9.59
C TRP A 118 -30.49 -7.85 -9.12
N GLY A 119 -30.23 -6.87 -10.00
CA GLY A 119 -30.44 -5.46 -9.73
C GLY A 119 -31.90 -5.16 -9.42
N LYS A 120 -32.82 -5.62 -10.29
CA LYS A 120 -34.27 -5.49 -10.07
C LYS A 120 -34.72 -6.10 -8.74
N LYS A 121 -34.20 -7.28 -8.38
CA LYS A 121 -34.53 -7.98 -7.12
C LYS A 121 -34.02 -7.26 -5.87
N ASN A 122 -32.90 -6.54 -5.97
CA ASN A 122 -32.23 -5.88 -4.83
C ASN A 122 -32.38 -4.36 -4.81
N GLY A 123 -33.19 -3.78 -5.71
CA GLY A 123 -33.44 -2.34 -5.81
C GLY A 123 -32.38 -1.55 -6.58
N PHE A 124 -31.37 -2.20 -7.18
CA PHE A 124 -30.35 -1.51 -7.96
C PHE A 124 -30.77 -1.32 -9.42
N GLN A 125 -30.57 -0.10 -9.92
CA GLN A 125 -30.77 0.25 -11.32
C GLN A 125 -29.44 0.52 -12.02
N ILE A 126 -29.18 -0.26 -13.07
CA ILE A 126 -28.02 -0.11 -13.94
C ILE A 126 -28.36 0.94 -15.01
N SER A 127 -27.49 1.93 -15.17
CA SER A 127 -27.70 3.03 -16.13
C SER A 127 -27.28 2.60 -17.52
N SER A 128 -28.23 2.40 -18.44
CA SER A 128 -27.92 2.08 -19.84
C SER A 128 -27.08 3.16 -20.52
N GLN A 129 -27.29 4.43 -20.15
CA GLN A 129 -26.56 5.56 -20.72
C GLN A 129 -25.09 5.62 -20.30
N LYS A 130 -24.74 5.11 -19.11
CA LYS A 130 -23.36 5.11 -18.60
C LYS A 130 -22.62 3.81 -18.90
N THR A 131 -23.35 2.74 -19.24
CA THR A 131 -22.75 1.46 -19.59
C THR A 131 -22.20 1.52 -21.01
N VAL A 132 -20.94 1.13 -21.17
CA VAL A 132 -20.25 1.06 -22.46
C VAL A 132 -19.50 -0.26 -22.57
N THR A 133 -19.22 -0.70 -23.80
CA THR A 133 -18.43 -1.90 -24.07
C THR A 133 -17.17 -1.54 -24.83
N ILE A 134 -16.03 -2.10 -24.42
CA ILE A 134 -14.79 -2.06 -25.22
C ILE A 134 -14.49 -3.49 -25.67
N HIS A 135 -14.32 -3.66 -26.97
CA HIS A 135 -13.79 -4.89 -27.55
C HIS A 135 -12.26 -4.77 -27.71
N PHE A 136 -11.51 -5.53 -26.89
CA PHE A 136 -10.05 -5.57 -26.97
C PHE A 136 -9.59 -6.58 -28.01
N CYS A 137 -9.14 -6.10 -29.18
CA CYS A 137 -8.69 -6.96 -30.27
C CYS A 137 -7.47 -6.38 -30.98
N ARG A 138 -6.50 -7.25 -31.27
CA ARG A 138 -5.30 -6.93 -32.07
C ARG A 138 -5.32 -7.57 -33.46
N ARG A 139 -6.38 -8.31 -33.81
CA ARG A 139 -6.55 -8.85 -35.18
C ARG A 139 -6.62 -7.69 -36.16
N ARG A 140 -5.93 -7.84 -37.29
CA ARG A 140 -5.98 -6.90 -38.41
C ARG A 140 -7.09 -7.36 -39.36
N GLY A 141 -7.82 -6.40 -39.94
CA GLY A 141 -8.95 -6.69 -40.84
C GLY A 141 -10.31 -6.53 -40.18
N LEU A 142 -11.37 -6.83 -40.94
CA LEU A 142 -12.76 -6.81 -40.46
C LEU A 142 -12.99 -7.95 -39.48
N HIS A 143 -13.46 -7.61 -38.28
CA HIS A 143 -13.96 -8.55 -37.31
C HIS A 143 -15.29 -8.03 -36.77
N LEU A 144 -16.17 -8.95 -36.37
CA LEU A 144 -17.43 -8.58 -35.75
C LEU A 144 -17.17 -8.02 -34.35
N ASP A 145 -18.03 -7.09 -33.94
CA ASP A 145 -18.09 -6.57 -32.58
C ASP A 145 -19.33 -7.14 -31.87
N PRO A 146 -19.29 -7.33 -30.55
CA PRO A 146 -20.38 -7.95 -29.81
C PRO A 146 -21.60 -7.03 -29.72
N LYS A 147 -22.79 -7.56 -29.99
CA LYS A 147 -24.06 -6.84 -29.81
C LYS A 147 -24.66 -7.16 -28.44
N LEU A 148 -24.53 -6.23 -27.50
CA LEU A 148 -25.04 -6.37 -26.14
C LEU A 148 -26.24 -5.45 -25.91
N LEU A 149 -27.23 -5.96 -25.18
CA LEU A 149 -28.47 -5.27 -24.83
C LEU A 149 -28.61 -5.18 -23.30
N LEU A 150 -28.97 -4.00 -22.80
CA LEU A 150 -29.34 -3.78 -21.40
C LEU A 150 -30.70 -3.07 -21.36
N HIS A 151 -31.72 -3.73 -20.81
CA HIS A 151 -33.12 -3.24 -20.83
C HIS A 151 -33.58 -2.90 -22.26
N ASP A 152 -33.32 -3.82 -23.20
CA ASP A 152 -33.62 -3.67 -24.64
C ASP A 152 -32.93 -2.50 -25.34
N CYS A 153 -32.03 -1.79 -24.65
CA CYS A 153 -31.20 -0.74 -25.22
C CYS A 153 -29.82 -1.32 -25.59
N THR A 154 -29.35 -1.03 -26.82
CA THR A 154 -28.01 -1.42 -27.26
C THR A 154 -26.94 -0.71 -26.43
N ILE A 155 -26.03 -1.49 -25.85
CA ILE A 155 -24.86 -0.96 -25.17
C ILE A 155 -23.86 -0.47 -26.24
N PRO A 156 -23.46 0.82 -26.21
CA PRO A 156 -22.56 1.36 -27.21
C PRO A 156 -21.16 0.74 -27.09
N ILE A 157 -20.59 0.41 -28.25
CA ILE A 157 -19.22 -0.06 -28.37
C ILE A 157 -18.32 1.14 -28.61
N VAL A 158 -17.36 1.35 -27.72
CA VAL A 158 -16.46 2.49 -27.76
C VAL A 158 -15.02 2.04 -27.97
N ARG A 159 -14.22 2.90 -28.61
CA ARG A 159 -12.80 2.62 -28.84
C ARG A 159 -11.93 2.91 -27.63
N ASP A 160 -12.38 3.80 -26.76
CA ASP A 160 -11.76 4.08 -25.49
C ASP A 160 -12.80 4.45 -24.44
N ALA A 161 -12.54 4.09 -23.18
CA ALA A 161 -13.37 4.45 -22.04
C ALA A 161 -12.51 4.68 -20.81
N LYS A 162 -13.03 5.52 -19.91
CA LYS A 162 -12.38 5.80 -18.63
C LYS A 162 -12.90 4.83 -17.56
N TYR A 163 -12.00 4.12 -16.91
CA TYR A 163 -12.29 3.22 -15.79
C TYR A 163 -11.27 3.43 -14.68
N LEU A 164 -11.74 3.67 -13.45
CA LEU A 164 -10.89 3.96 -12.27
C LEU A 164 -9.77 4.97 -12.57
N GLY A 165 -10.14 6.10 -13.19
CA GLY A 165 -9.20 7.19 -13.51
C GLY A 165 -8.29 6.96 -14.72
N LEU A 166 -8.19 5.74 -15.27
CA LEU A 166 -7.39 5.39 -16.43
C LEU A 166 -8.26 5.33 -17.70
N ILE A 167 -7.68 5.65 -18.85
CA ILE A 167 -8.38 5.53 -20.15
C ILE A 167 -7.81 4.32 -20.87
N PHE A 168 -8.66 3.31 -21.09
CA PHE A 168 -8.29 2.10 -21.81
C PHE A 168 -8.76 2.23 -23.26
N ASP A 169 -7.85 2.07 -24.21
CA ASP A 169 -8.18 1.97 -25.63
C ASP A 169 -8.24 0.52 -26.09
N SER A 170 -8.99 0.22 -27.15
CA SER A 170 -9.22 -1.14 -27.67
C SER A 170 -7.95 -1.92 -28.04
N LYS A 171 -6.82 -1.23 -28.23
CA LYS A 171 -5.52 -1.83 -28.53
C LYS A 171 -4.56 -1.88 -27.31
N LEU A 172 -4.99 -1.34 -26.17
CA LEU A 172 -4.20 -1.18 -24.94
C LEU A 172 -2.87 -0.44 -25.20
N THR A 173 -2.90 0.59 -26.05
CA THR A 173 -1.72 1.42 -26.34
C THR A 173 -1.50 2.51 -25.28
N PHE A 174 -2.56 2.86 -24.54
CA PHE A 174 -2.64 3.96 -23.58
C PHE A 174 -2.28 5.35 -24.16
N LYS A 175 -2.22 5.48 -25.50
CA LYS A 175 -1.94 6.78 -26.15
C LYS A 175 -3.03 7.82 -25.81
N PRO A 176 -4.34 7.50 -25.84
CA PRO A 176 -5.37 8.45 -25.41
C PRO A 176 -5.20 8.87 -23.95
N HIS A 177 -4.86 7.93 -23.06
CA HIS A 177 -4.61 8.21 -21.66
C HIS A 177 -3.42 9.16 -21.45
N VAL A 178 -2.28 8.89 -22.10
CA VAL A 178 -1.09 9.73 -21.99
C VAL A 178 -1.34 11.14 -22.52
N ASN A 179 -2.07 11.29 -23.62
CA ASN A 179 -2.46 12.60 -24.15
C ASN A 179 -3.42 13.36 -23.21
N TYR A 180 -4.37 12.64 -22.62
CA TYR A 180 -5.26 13.20 -21.59
C TYR A 180 -4.47 13.67 -20.37
N LEU A 181 -3.56 12.84 -19.86
CA LEU A 181 -2.73 13.12 -18.70
C LEU A 181 -1.80 14.32 -18.96
N LYS A 182 -1.15 14.35 -20.13
CA LYS A 182 -0.33 15.49 -20.58
C LYS A 182 -1.12 16.80 -20.54
N ARG A 183 -2.33 16.83 -21.12
CA ARG A 183 -3.19 18.03 -21.11
C ARG A 183 -3.53 18.50 -19.68
N LYS A 184 -3.91 17.58 -18.81
CA LYS A 184 -4.19 17.88 -17.39
C LYS A 184 -2.98 18.42 -16.64
N CYS A 185 -1.80 17.86 -16.90
CA CYS A 185 -0.58 18.33 -16.26
C CYS A 185 -0.12 19.68 -16.80
N ILE A 186 -0.29 19.97 -18.10
CA ILE A 186 -0.03 21.30 -18.69
C ILE A 186 -0.91 22.37 -18.06
N GLN A 187 -2.20 22.08 -17.83
CA GLN A 187 -3.09 23.00 -17.11
C GLN A 187 -2.57 23.27 -15.68
N SER A 188 -2.06 22.23 -15.01
CA SER A 188 -1.50 22.35 -13.65
C SER A 188 -0.16 23.10 -13.64
N LEU A 189 0.64 22.99 -14.71
CA LEU A 189 1.88 23.74 -14.88
C LEU A 189 1.62 25.25 -14.93
N ASN A 190 0.47 25.69 -15.43
CA ASN A 190 0.15 27.13 -15.45
C ASN A 190 0.08 27.73 -14.03
N ILE A 191 -0.31 26.95 -13.03
CA ILE A 191 -0.27 27.39 -11.62
C ILE A 191 1.18 27.63 -11.19
N ILE A 192 2.09 26.71 -11.51
CA ILE A 192 3.52 26.89 -11.20
C ILE A 192 4.09 28.09 -11.94
N LYS A 193 3.73 28.28 -13.21
CA LYS A 193 4.17 29.45 -13.99
C LYS A 193 3.76 30.78 -13.34
N MET A 194 2.56 30.86 -12.77
CA MET A 194 2.09 32.05 -12.06
C MET A 194 2.84 32.29 -10.74
N LEU A 195 3.26 31.21 -10.08
CA LEU A 195 3.99 31.28 -8.81
C LEU A 195 5.52 31.39 -9.00
N SER A 196 6.02 31.09 -10.20
CA SER A 196 7.43 31.12 -10.55
C SER A 196 7.80 32.45 -11.21
N GLY A 197 8.70 33.19 -10.60
CA GLY A 197 9.37 34.34 -11.20
C GLY A 197 10.72 34.58 -10.53
N THR A 198 11.58 35.33 -11.20
CA THR A 198 12.97 35.57 -10.74
C THR A 198 13.10 36.77 -9.81
N SER A 199 12.20 37.75 -9.94
CA SER A 199 12.10 38.94 -9.08
C SER A 199 10.92 38.89 -8.11
N TYR A 200 9.94 38.03 -8.38
CA TYR A 200 8.77 37.75 -7.55
C TYR A 200 8.48 36.26 -7.67
N GLY A 201 8.16 35.56 -6.58
CA GLY A 201 7.85 34.14 -6.66
C GLY A 201 8.13 33.39 -5.38
N ALA A 202 7.66 32.15 -5.34
CA ALA A 202 7.93 31.25 -4.22
C ALA A 202 9.34 30.65 -4.30
N GLU A 203 9.90 30.33 -3.14
CA GLU A 203 11.19 29.63 -3.05
C GLU A 203 11.15 28.30 -3.83
N PRO A 204 12.26 27.88 -4.49
CA PRO A 204 12.31 26.63 -5.23
C PRO A 204 11.85 25.40 -4.45
N SER A 205 12.15 25.33 -3.15
CA SER A 205 11.71 24.23 -2.28
C SER A 205 10.18 24.15 -2.16
N ALA A 206 9.50 25.29 -2.08
CA ALA A 206 8.05 25.40 -2.05
C ALA A 206 7.44 25.06 -3.43
N LEU A 207 8.00 25.60 -4.52
CA LEU A 207 7.53 25.29 -5.87
C LEU A 207 7.68 23.80 -6.20
N LEU A 208 8.77 23.15 -5.77
CA LEU A 208 8.94 21.71 -5.90
C LEU A 208 7.86 20.94 -5.12
N LYS A 209 7.47 21.38 -3.92
CA LYS A 209 6.34 20.75 -3.20
C LYS A 209 5.03 20.89 -3.98
N VAL A 210 4.75 22.07 -4.55
CA VAL A 210 3.57 22.29 -5.41
C VAL A 210 3.61 21.40 -6.65
N TYR A 211 4.76 21.30 -7.31
CA TYR A 211 4.98 20.39 -8.44
C TYR A 211 4.65 18.94 -8.09
N LYS A 212 5.19 18.45 -6.97
CA LYS A 212 4.96 17.08 -6.50
C LYS A 212 3.48 16.83 -6.24
N ALA A 213 2.83 17.77 -5.55
CA ALA A 213 1.42 17.66 -5.16
C ALA A 213 0.46 17.72 -6.36
N LEU A 214 0.70 18.58 -7.35
CA LEU A 214 -0.27 18.85 -8.43
C LEU A 214 0.00 18.10 -9.74
N ILE A 215 1.27 17.80 -10.04
CA ILE A 215 1.69 17.21 -11.31
C ILE A 215 2.23 15.81 -11.10
N GLN A 216 3.21 15.64 -10.22
CA GLN A 216 3.82 14.33 -10.01
C GLN A 216 2.80 13.30 -9.52
N SER A 217 1.93 13.68 -8.58
CA SER A 217 0.81 12.83 -8.12
C SER A 217 -0.07 12.31 -9.26
N LYS A 218 -0.35 13.13 -10.29
CA LYS A 218 -1.11 12.74 -11.47
C LYS A 218 -0.31 11.81 -12.38
N LEU A 219 1.00 12.05 -12.52
CA LEU A 219 1.93 11.21 -13.29
C LEU A 219 2.28 9.89 -12.60
N ASP A 220 2.01 9.75 -11.31
CA ASP A 220 2.22 8.51 -10.57
C ASP A 220 0.97 7.63 -10.60
N TYR A 221 -0.22 8.25 -10.62
CA TYR A 221 -1.50 7.55 -10.59
C TYR A 221 -1.67 6.61 -11.79
N GLY A 222 -1.70 5.30 -11.52
CA GLY A 222 -1.91 4.27 -12.54
C GLY A 222 -0.72 4.03 -13.47
N CYS A 223 0.47 4.57 -13.17
CA CYS A 223 1.66 4.38 -13.99
C CYS A 223 2.13 2.92 -14.08
N VAL A 224 1.76 2.11 -13.09
CA VAL A 224 1.96 0.65 -13.06
C VAL A 224 1.22 -0.02 -14.23
N VAL A 225 0.07 0.54 -14.62
CA VAL A 225 -0.77 0.06 -15.72
C VAL A 225 -0.32 0.68 -17.04
N TYR A 226 -0.46 2.01 -17.20
CA TYR A 226 -0.15 2.67 -18.48
C TYR A 226 1.35 2.68 -18.81
N GLY A 227 2.22 2.40 -17.84
CA GLY A 227 3.66 2.27 -18.06
C GLY A 227 4.03 1.12 -19.01
N SER A 228 3.06 0.29 -19.41
CA SER A 228 3.20 -0.68 -20.48
C SER A 228 3.13 -0.08 -21.89
N ALA A 229 2.80 1.21 -22.02
CA ALA A 229 2.81 1.93 -23.29
C ALA A 229 4.21 1.98 -23.91
N SER A 230 4.29 2.24 -25.23
CA SER A 230 5.59 2.35 -25.90
C SER A 230 6.43 3.49 -25.33
N LYS A 231 7.76 3.33 -25.36
CA LYS A 231 8.69 4.39 -24.93
C LYS A 231 8.42 5.72 -25.64
N SER A 232 8.06 5.68 -26.93
CA SER A 232 7.71 6.86 -27.71
C SER A 232 6.47 7.61 -27.19
N VAL A 233 5.45 6.87 -26.74
CA VAL A 233 4.25 7.46 -26.13
C VAL A 233 4.58 8.04 -24.75
N LEU A 234 5.32 7.29 -23.91
CA LEU A 234 5.68 7.72 -22.56
C LEU A 234 6.57 8.97 -22.55
N LYS A 235 7.46 9.15 -23.53
CA LYS A 235 8.30 10.35 -23.70
C LYS A 235 7.49 11.65 -23.76
N ALA A 236 6.22 11.60 -24.16
CA ALA A 236 5.35 12.77 -24.15
C ALA A 236 5.15 13.35 -22.74
N LEU A 237 5.19 12.51 -21.69
CA LEU A 237 5.07 12.94 -20.30
C LEU A 237 6.37 13.53 -19.75
N ASP A 238 7.53 13.06 -20.23
CA ASP A 238 8.84 13.56 -19.79
C ASP A 238 8.95 15.07 -20.06
N THR A 239 8.40 15.55 -21.18
CA THR A 239 8.38 16.99 -21.50
C THR A 239 7.71 17.85 -20.43
N VAL A 240 6.61 17.36 -19.86
CA VAL A 240 5.87 18.03 -18.78
C VAL A 240 6.64 17.99 -17.48
N HIS A 241 7.24 16.84 -17.16
CA HIS A 241 8.06 16.67 -15.97
C HIS A 241 9.27 17.61 -15.99
N HIS A 242 10.02 17.64 -17.11
CA HIS A 242 11.18 18.50 -17.28
C HIS A 242 10.81 19.99 -17.18
N GLN A 243 9.70 20.37 -17.80
CA GLN A 243 9.20 21.74 -17.71
C GLN A 243 8.82 22.11 -16.27
N GLY A 244 8.15 21.22 -15.55
CA GLY A 244 7.78 21.44 -14.15
C GLY A 244 8.99 21.61 -13.24
N LEU A 245 10.01 20.76 -13.37
CA LEU A 245 11.23 20.87 -12.58
C LEU A 245 12.00 22.17 -12.88
N ARG A 246 12.13 22.54 -14.17
CA ARG A 246 12.82 23.78 -14.56
C ARG A 246 12.10 25.02 -14.04
N LEU A 247 10.78 25.07 -14.16
CA LEU A 247 9.99 26.18 -13.61
C LEU A 247 10.13 26.26 -12.09
N SER A 248 10.16 25.12 -11.41
CA SER A 248 10.30 25.08 -9.95
C SER A 248 11.66 25.59 -9.47
N LEU A 249 12.73 25.35 -10.25
CA LEU A 249 14.07 25.85 -9.93
C LEU A 249 14.35 27.27 -10.47
N GLY A 250 13.47 27.84 -11.29
CA GLY A 250 13.78 29.05 -12.06
C GLY A 250 14.89 28.82 -13.11
N ALA A 251 15.12 27.58 -13.53
CA ALA A 251 16.18 27.23 -14.47
C ALA A 251 15.84 27.58 -15.92
N PHE A 252 16.86 27.86 -16.72
CA PHE A 252 16.69 28.14 -18.15
C PHE A 252 16.10 26.95 -18.90
N ARG A 253 15.39 27.24 -20.00
CA ARG A 253 14.85 26.20 -20.90
C ARG A 253 15.92 25.35 -21.57
N THR A 254 17.18 25.80 -21.58
CA THR A 254 18.32 25.08 -22.16
C THR A 254 19.11 24.28 -21.12
N SER A 255 18.81 24.41 -19.82
CA SER A 255 19.57 23.76 -18.75
C SER A 255 19.59 22.23 -18.89
N PRO A 256 20.75 21.56 -18.82
CA PRO A 256 20.86 20.11 -18.96
C PRO A 256 19.98 19.36 -17.96
N ILE A 257 19.19 18.39 -18.43
CA ILE A 257 18.18 17.74 -17.59
C ILE A 257 18.80 16.91 -16.45
N GLN A 258 19.98 16.32 -16.66
CA GLN A 258 20.67 15.56 -15.63
C GLN A 258 21.03 16.44 -14.42
N SER A 259 21.49 17.67 -14.67
CA SER A 259 21.76 18.65 -13.60
C SER A 259 20.47 19.03 -12.86
N ILE A 260 19.35 19.19 -13.58
CA ILE A 260 18.05 19.50 -12.97
C ILE A 260 17.58 18.37 -12.05
N TYR A 261 17.77 17.10 -12.43
CA TYR A 261 17.43 15.97 -11.55
C TYR A 261 18.22 16.00 -10.25
N VAL A 262 19.53 16.25 -10.31
CA VAL A 262 20.40 16.33 -9.14
C VAL A 262 19.99 17.49 -8.23
N LEU A 263 19.80 18.69 -8.79
CA LEU A 263 19.40 19.89 -8.03
C LEU A 263 18.03 19.73 -7.35
N CYS A 264 17.06 19.13 -8.05
CA CYS A 264 15.72 18.86 -7.49
C CYS A 264 15.68 17.69 -6.52
N LYS A 265 16.72 16.85 -6.48
CA LYS A 265 16.71 15.51 -5.85
C LYS A 265 15.54 14.65 -6.36
N GLU A 266 15.28 14.73 -7.67
CA GLU A 266 14.18 14.00 -8.33
C GLU A 266 14.72 13.08 -9.44
N PRO A 267 14.31 11.81 -9.48
CA PRO A 267 14.70 10.90 -10.55
C PRO A 267 13.93 11.19 -11.84
N SER A 268 14.41 10.62 -12.96
CA SER A 268 13.65 10.60 -14.20
C SER A 268 12.30 9.89 -14.02
N LEU A 269 11.31 10.21 -14.87
CA LEU A 269 10.02 9.51 -14.82
C LEU A 269 10.15 8.01 -15.12
N GLU A 270 11.16 7.59 -15.90
CA GLU A 270 11.41 6.17 -16.17
C GLU A 270 11.76 5.43 -14.88
N ILE A 271 12.80 5.90 -14.17
CA ILE A 271 13.23 5.34 -12.88
C ILE A 271 12.10 5.41 -11.86
N ARG A 272 11.33 6.52 -11.84
CA ARG A 272 10.19 6.66 -10.93
C ARG A 272 9.10 5.62 -11.19
N ARG A 273 8.75 5.38 -12.46
CA ARG A 273 7.78 4.34 -12.85
C ARG A 273 8.27 2.95 -12.50
N GLU A 274 9.55 2.66 -12.70
CA GLU A 274 10.17 1.38 -12.29
C GLU A 274 10.05 1.18 -10.78
N ARG A 275 10.42 2.19 -9.98
CA ARG A 275 10.27 2.14 -8.52
C ARG A 275 8.81 1.88 -8.10
N LEU A 276 7.85 2.62 -8.66
CA LEU A 276 6.43 2.41 -8.33
C LEU A 276 5.91 1.02 -8.77
N THR A 277 6.44 0.50 -9.87
CA THR A 277 6.15 -0.86 -10.36
C THR A 277 6.69 -1.91 -9.40
N LEU A 278 7.94 -1.76 -8.93
CA LEU A 278 8.55 -2.65 -7.94
C LEU A 278 7.82 -2.61 -6.60
N ASN A 279 7.50 -1.41 -6.08
CA ASN A 279 6.73 -1.27 -4.84
C ASN A 279 5.38 -2.00 -4.93
N THR A 280 4.70 -1.90 -6.08
CA THR A 280 3.42 -2.59 -6.29
C THR A 280 3.63 -4.10 -6.39
N PHE A 281 4.68 -4.55 -7.06
CA PHE A 281 5.03 -5.96 -7.15
C PHE A 281 5.31 -6.58 -5.79
N PHE A 282 6.18 -5.97 -4.97
CA PHE A 282 6.50 -6.49 -3.65
C PHE A 282 5.31 -6.46 -2.70
N LYS A 283 4.41 -5.47 -2.83
CA LYS A 283 3.14 -5.45 -2.09
C LYS A 283 2.20 -6.59 -2.48
N ILE A 284 2.16 -6.98 -3.75
CA ILE A 284 1.40 -8.15 -4.22
C ILE A 284 2.10 -9.44 -3.75
N LYS A 285 3.43 -9.49 -3.82
CA LYS A 285 4.24 -10.63 -3.38
C LYS A 285 4.09 -10.89 -1.88
N SER A 286 4.01 -9.85 -1.05
CA SER A 286 3.91 -9.96 0.41
C SER A 286 2.56 -10.46 0.91
N ASN A 287 1.55 -10.57 0.05
CA ASN A 287 0.22 -11.00 0.42
C ASN A 287 -0.25 -12.13 -0.50
N SER A 288 -0.12 -13.36 -0.02
CA SER A 288 -0.56 -14.59 -0.69
C SER A 288 -2.07 -14.60 -0.99
N SER A 289 -2.89 -13.92 -0.18
CA SER A 289 -4.33 -13.78 -0.39
C SER A 289 -4.73 -12.72 -1.42
N HIS A 290 -3.76 -11.95 -1.95
CA HIS A 290 -4.06 -10.94 -2.97
C HIS A 290 -4.56 -11.59 -4.28
N PRO A 291 -5.67 -11.13 -4.89
CA PRO A 291 -6.28 -11.79 -6.07
C PRO A 291 -5.34 -11.94 -7.28
N MET A 292 -4.35 -11.04 -7.39
CA MET A 292 -3.35 -11.06 -8.45
C MET A 292 -2.04 -11.77 -8.08
N HIS A 293 -1.88 -12.25 -6.84
CA HIS A 293 -0.63 -12.83 -6.34
C HIS A 293 -0.11 -13.92 -7.28
N TYR A 294 -0.92 -14.98 -7.48
CA TYR A 294 -0.54 -16.09 -8.34
C TYR A 294 -0.22 -15.67 -9.78
N LYS A 295 -1.06 -14.81 -10.40
CA LYS A 295 -0.88 -14.36 -11.80
C LYS A 295 0.36 -13.48 -12.02
N VAL A 296 0.79 -12.77 -10.99
CA VAL A 296 1.95 -11.87 -11.05
C VAL A 296 3.25 -12.62 -10.78
N ILE A 297 3.26 -13.51 -9.79
CA ILE A 297 4.43 -14.31 -9.41
C ILE A 297 4.69 -15.43 -10.43
N ASN A 298 3.63 -16.04 -10.98
CA ASN A 298 3.70 -17.06 -12.01
C ASN A 298 3.11 -16.52 -13.31
N PRO A 299 3.80 -15.60 -14.01
CA PRO A 299 3.24 -14.96 -15.18
C PRO A 299 3.08 -15.99 -16.31
N ILE A 300 1.83 -16.22 -16.72
CA ILE A 300 1.47 -17.14 -17.80
C ILE A 300 1.95 -16.55 -19.13
N TYR A 301 2.27 -17.41 -20.10
CA TYR A 301 2.61 -17.04 -21.49
C TYR A 301 4.04 -16.51 -21.72
N GLY A 302 5.00 -16.82 -20.84
CA GLY A 302 6.40 -16.38 -21.00
C GLY A 302 7.03 -16.78 -22.33
N SER A 303 6.81 -18.02 -22.77
CA SER A 303 7.26 -18.50 -24.08
C SER A 303 6.64 -17.70 -25.24
N LEU A 304 5.35 -17.34 -25.15
CA LEU A 304 4.67 -16.55 -26.17
C LEU A 304 5.24 -15.14 -26.29
N PHE A 305 5.56 -14.48 -25.16
CA PHE A 305 6.17 -13.15 -25.21
C PHE A 305 7.59 -13.17 -25.78
N SER A 306 8.35 -14.23 -25.52
CA SER A 306 9.67 -14.43 -26.13
C SER A 306 9.60 -14.63 -27.65
N LEU A 307 8.54 -15.26 -28.16
CA LEU A 307 8.32 -15.50 -29.59
C LEU A 307 7.66 -14.31 -30.31
N ARG A 308 6.88 -13.48 -29.60
CA ARG A 308 6.14 -12.35 -30.17
C ARG A 308 6.55 -11.03 -29.50
N LEU A 309 7.74 -10.53 -29.88
CA LEU A 309 8.33 -9.29 -29.35
C LEU A 309 7.46 -8.03 -29.50
N SER A 310 6.48 -8.03 -30.41
CA SER A 310 5.54 -6.92 -30.58
C SER A 310 4.42 -6.88 -29.54
N PHE A 311 4.28 -7.92 -28.71
CA PHE A 311 3.26 -8.00 -27.68
C PHE A 311 3.75 -7.29 -26.42
N THR A 312 2.84 -6.58 -25.77
CA THR A 312 3.14 -5.90 -24.51
C THR A 312 3.22 -6.97 -23.41
N PRO A 313 4.36 -7.17 -22.74
CA PRO A 313 4.48 -8.19 -21.73
C PRO A 313 3.53 -7.93 -20.55
N ALA A 314 3.01 -9.01 -19.96
CA ALA A 314 2.22 -8.93 -18.75
C ALA A 314 3.03 -8.28 -17.60
N PHE A 315 2.32 -7.80 -16.57
CA PHE A 315 2.94 -7.09 -15.44
C PHE A 315 4.11 -7.85 -14.80
N GLY A 316 3.94 -9.14 -14.47
CA GLY A 316 5.00 -9.96 -13.88
C GLY A 316 6.25 -10.07 -14.76
N PHE A 317 6.10 -10.22 -16.08
CA PHE A 317 7.25 -10.23 -17.01
C PHE A 317 7.97 -8.90 -17.10
N ARG A 318 7.23 -7.78 -17.07
CA ARG A 318 7.84 -6.44 -17.05
C ARG A 318 8.69 -6.25 -15.79
N VAL A 319 8.18 -6.69 -14.64
CA VAL A 319 8.94 -6.66 -13.38
C VAL A 319 10.18 -7.53 -13.45
N GLY A 320 10.08 -8.76 -13.97
CA GLY A 320 11.25 -9.63 -14.15
C GLY A 320 12.33 -9.00 -15.05
N GLY A 321 11.94 -8.20 -16.04
CA GLY A 321 12.88 -7.38 -16.82
C GLY A 321 13.62 -6.34 -15.97
N ILE A 322 12.89 -5.60 -15.13
CA ILE A 322 13.45 -4.59 -14.23
C ILE A 322 14.40 -5.24 -13.20
N LEU A 323 13.98 -6.33 -12.55
CA LEU A 323 14.80 -7.04 -11.56
C LEU A 323 16.11 -7.55 -12.16
N ARG A 324 16.09 -8.12 -13.37
CA ARG A 324 17.30 -8.53 -14.08
C ARG A 324 18.22 -7.36 -14.42
N ASN A 325 17.67 -6.24 -14.89
CA ASN A 325 18.46 -5.04 -15.18
C ASN A 325 19.15 -4.48 -13.94
N LEU A 326 18.53 -4.63 -12.76
CA LEU A 326 19.07 -4.18 -11.48
C LEU A 326 19.92 -5.23 -10.76
N ASN A 327 20.11 -6.43 -11.34
CA ASN A 327 20.77 -7.58 -10.70
C ASN A 327 20.17 -7.91 -9.32
N ILE A 328 18.84 -7.84 -9.22
CA ILE A 328 18.10 -8.19 -8.01
C ILE A 328 17.60 -9.63 -8.14
N ASN A 329 18.14 -10.50 -7.29
CA ASN A 329 17.66 -11.87 -7.15
C ASN A 329 16.36 -11.92 -6.35
N ASP A 330 15.63 -13.02 -6.47
CA ASP A 330 14.42 -13.21 -5.69
C ASP A 330 14.74 -13.42 -4.20
N PHE A 331 13.97 -12.77 -3.33
CA PHE A 331 14.05 -12.93 -1.88
C PHE A 331 12.64 -12.97 -1.26
N PRO A 332 12.45 -13.69 -0.15
CA PRO A 332 11.18 -13.71 0.56
C PRO A 332 10.87 -12.34 1.17
N ILE A 333 9.62 -11.88 1.00
CA ILE A 333 9.14 -10.70 1.70
C ILE A 333 8.58 -11.14 3.05
N LEU A 334 8.93 -10.46 4.13
CA LEU A 334 8.31 -10.70 5.42
C LEU A 334 6.82 -10.31 5.34
N GLU A 335 5.95 -11.32 5.42
CA GLU A 335 4.51 -11.13 5.35
C GLU A 335 4.02 -10.26 6.51
N LYS A 336 2.90 -9.57 6.28
CA LYS A 336 2.24 -8.81 7.34
C LYS A 336 1.63 -9.83 8.32
N VAL A 337 2.00 -9.73 9.60
CA VAL A 337 1.38 -10.52 10.67
C VAL A 337 -0.12 -10.23 10.71
N ASP A 338 -0.92 -11.26 11.00
CA ASP A 338 -2.37 -11.12 11.18
C ASP A 338 -2.71 -10.00 12.17
N GLU A 339 -3.79 -9.28 11.89
CA GLU A 339 -4.17 -8.11 12.67
C GLU A 339 -4.41 -8.50 14.13
N PHE A 340 -3.65 -7.89 15.05
CA PHE A 340 -3.98 -7.98 16.46
C PHE A 340 -5.40 -7.44 16.67
N PRO A 341 -6.26 -8.18 17.36
CA PRO A 341 -7.60 -7.70 17.62
C PRO A 341 -7.51 -6.39 18.41
N PRO A 342 -8.25 -5.33 18.02
CA PRO A 342 -8.11 -4.00 18.61
C PRO A 342 -8.49 -3.95 20.10
N TRP A 343 -9.15 -4.99 20.61
CA TRP A 343 -9.48 -5.14 22.04
C TRP A 343 -8.39 -5.82 22.86
N LYS A 344 -7.32 -6.32 22.22
CA LYS A 344 -6.18 -6.95 22.91
C LYS A 344 -5.14 -5.88 23.23
N ASP A 345 -5.06 -5.50 24.50
CA ASP A 345 -4.16 -4.47 24.99
C ASP A 345 -2.73 -5.02 25.10
N ILE A 346 -1.83 -4.61 24.20
CA ILE A 346 -0.42 -5.01 24.23
C ILE A 346 0.32 -4.04 25.16
N LYS A 347 0.56 -4.46 26.40
CA LYS A 347 1.37 -3.69 27.36
C LYS A 347 2.81 -4.19 27.38
N LEU A 348 3.70 -3.39 26.79
CA LEU A 348 5.14 -3.55 26.90
C LEU A 348 5.64 -2.67 28.05
N ASN A 349 6.59 -3.18 28.85
CA ASN A 349 7.17 -2.40 29.95
C ASN A 349 8.41 -1.65 29.46
N PHE A 350 8.52 -0.37 29.81
CA PHE A 350 9.65 0.48 29.44
C PHE A 350 10.30 1.11 30.68
N ILE A 351 11.61 1.29 30.63
CA ILE A 351 12.38 2.05 31.63
C ILE A 351 13.05 3.22 30.92
N ASP A 352 12.75 4.44 31.38
CA ASP A 352 13.05 5.68 30.66
C ASP A 352 14.14 6.52 31.35
N ASP A 353 14.98 5.92 32.20
CA ASP A 353 15.99 6.62 33.01
C ASP A 353 16.96 7.50 32.20
N PHE A 354 17.15 7.18 30.92
CA PHE A 354 18.07 7.90 30.02
C PHE A 354 17.34 8.87 29.08
N GLU A 355 16.02 8.82 28.98
CA GLU A 355 15.27 9.51 27.90
C GLU A 355 15.34 11.04 28.00
N HIS A 356 15.48 11.58 29.21
CA HIS A 356 15.54 13.02 29.48
C HIS A 356 16.94 13.64 29.33
N LEU A 357 17.98 12.82 29.10
CA LEU A 357 19.36 13.28 29.02
C LEU A 357 19.74 13.62 27.57
N PRO A 358 20.05 14.88 27.24
CA PRO A 358 20.40 15.26 25.88
C PRO A 358 21.75 14.65 25.47
N LYS A 359 21.77 13.92 24.34
CA LYS A 359 23.00 13.33 23.79
C LYS A 359 24.10 14.36 23.48
N SER A 360 23.73 15.59 23.13
CA SER A 360 24.67 16.64 22.73
C SER A 360 25.45 17.25 23.89
N THR A 361 24.90 17.23 25.11
CA THR A 361 25.46 17.93 26.28
C THR A 361 25.89 16.97 27.39
N THR A 362 25.37 15.74 27.39
CA THR A 362 25.65 14.76 28.45
C THR A 362 26.94 14.00 28.12
N SER A 363 27.90 13.98 29.06
CA SER A 363 29.16 13.26 28.86
C SER A 363 28.96 11.75 28.94
N THR A 364 29.82 10.99 28.25
CA THR A 364 29.80 9.51 28.29
C THR A 364 30.04 8.96 29.70
N LEU A 365 30.84 9.66 30.52
CA LEU A 365 31.07 9.30 31.92
C LEU A 365 29.79 9.41 32.76
N VAL A 366 28.98 10.45 32.55
CA VAL A 366 27.69 10.62 33.23
C VAL A 366 26.75 9.49 32.84
N TYR A 367 26.66 9.17 31.55
CA TYR A 367 25.85 8.05 31.08
C TYR A 367 26.27 6.70 31.68
N ARG A 368 27.58 6.44 31.76
CA ARG A 368 28.10 5.23 32.41
C ARG A 368 27.76 5.19 33.90
N SER A 369 27.92 6.29 34.61
CA SER A 369 27.58 6.38 36.04
C SER A 369 26.11 6.05 36.29
N ILE A 370 25.21 6.69 35.53
CA ILE A 370 23.77 6.46 35.62
C ILE A 370 23.43 5.03 35.24
N PHE A 371 24.11 4.46 34.24
CA PHE A 371 23.93 3.07 33.86
C PHE A 371 24.32 2.10 34.97
N TYR A 372 25.44 2.30 35.66
CA TYR A 372 25.81 1.45 36.78
C TYR A 372 24.86 1.59 37.97
N GLU A 373 24.37 2.79 38.26
CA GLU A 373 23.34 3.01 39.28
C GLU A 373 22.02 2.30 38.92
N HIS A 374 21.58 2.45 37.67
CA HIS A 374 20.43 1.72 37.11
C HIS A 374 20.61 0.20 37.27
N ARG A 375 21.79 -0.33 36.92
CA ARG A 375 22.10 -1.76 37.06
C ARG A 375 22.10 -2.22 38.50
N HIS A 376 22.52 -1.38 39.45
CA HIS A 376 22.43 -1.67 40.87
C HIS A 376 20.97 -1.74 41.34
N ARG A 377 20.12 -0.79 40.90
CA ARG A 377 18.67 -0.79 41.20
C ARG A 377 17.96 -2.00 40.63
N PHE A 378 18.36 -2.46 39.43
CA PHE A 378 17.80 -3.62 38.75
C PHE A 378 18.75 -4.83 38.78
N SER A 379 19.43 -5.05 39.91
CA SER A 379 20.38 -6.16 40.10
C SER A 379 19.74 -7.54 39.89
N ASN A 380 18.46 -7.68 40.23
CA ASN A 380 17.66 -8.90 40.03
C ASN A 380 17.18 -9.11 38.58
N HIS A 381 17.56 -8.23 37.64
CA HIS A 381 17.25 -8.36 36.21
C HIS A 381 18.52 -8.69 35.43
N GLU A 382 18.46 -9.73 34.61
CA GLU A 382 19.54 -10.12 33.70
C GLU A 382 19.60 -9.13 32.52
N PRO A 383 20.77 -8.51 32.26
CA PRO A 383 20.90 -7.54 31.19
C PRO A 383 21.09 -8.23 29.84
N VAL A 384 20.35 -7.79 28.83
CA VAL A 384 20.47 -8.24 27.44
C VAL A 384 20.70 -7.03 26.57
N PHE A 385 21.78 -6.99 25.81
CA PHE A 385 22.12 -5.86 24.93
C PHE A 385 21.89 -6.25 23.49
N THR A 386 21.32 -5.33 22.70
CA THR A 386 21.04 -5.57 21.28
C THR A 386 21.55 -4.42 20.44
N ASP A 387 22.14 -4.73 19.30
CA ASP A 387 22.53 -3.73 18.31
C ASP A 387 22.27 -4.20 16.87
N GLY A 388 22.10 -3.24 15.95
CA GLY A 388 21.94 -3.48 14.53
C GLY A 388 22.79 -2.53 13.70
N SER A 389 23.59 -3.07 12.78
CA SER A 389 24.44 -2.30 11.88
C SER A 389 24.03 -2.43 10.42
N LYS A 390 24.35 -1.39 9.63
CA LYS A 390 24.28 -1.41 8.17
C LYS A 390 25.50 -0.74 7.58
N SER A 391 26.15 -1.43 6.65
CA SER A 391 27.23 -0.91 5.81
C SER A 391 26.97 -1.29 4.35
N GLU A 392 27.87 -0.95 3.44
CA GLU A 392 27.69 -1.21 2.01
C GLU A 392 27.61 -2.73 1.74
N GLY A 393 26.42 -3.21 1.39
CA GLY A 393 26.17 -4.63 1.09
C GLY A 393 26.09 -5.56 2.30
N HIS A 394 26.10 -5.02 3.53
CA HIS A 394 26.03 -5.80 4.76
C HIS A 394 25.03 -5.18 5.75
N VAL A 395 24.20 -6.04 6.32
CA VAL A 395 23.29 -5.70 7.42
C VAL A 395 23.43 -6.83 8.43
N GLY A 396 23.70 -6.47 9.69
CA GLY A 396 23.94 -7.45 10.75
C GLY A 396 23.31 -7.00 12.05
N THR A 397 22.87 -7.96 12.83
CA THR A 397 22.29 -7.77 14.16
C THR A 397 23.06 -8.59 15.17
N ALA A 398 23.06 -8.18 16.43
CA ALA A 398 23.62 -8.97 17.50
C ALA A 398 22.91 -8.77 18.83
N VAL A 399 23.05 -9.78 19.68
CA VAL A 399 22.56 -9.84 21.04
C VAL A 399 23.69 -10.32 21.94
N ALA A 400 24.02 -9.55 22.96
CA ALA A 400 24.92 -9.96 24.04
C ALA A 400 24.11 -10.22 25.32
N MET A 401 24.16 -11.45 25.83
CA MET A 401 23.45 -11.89 27.02
C MET A 401 24.37 -12.77 27.89
N GLY A 402 24.70 -12.29 29.08
CA GLY A 402 25.68 -12.94 29.94
C GLY A 402 27.05 -13.04 29.24
N ASN A 403 27.59 -14.26 29.14
CA ASN A 403 28.84 -14.54 28.43
C ASN A 403 28.61 -15.02 26.98
N THR A 404 27.38 -14.92 26.47
CA THR A 404 27.03 -15.39 25.13
C THR A 404 26.70 -14.22 24.24
N VAL A 405 27.33 -14.19 23.07
CA VAL A 405 27.02 -13.25 22.01
C VAL A 405 26.51 -14.02 20.81
N VAL A 406 25.33 -13.65 20.33
CA VAL A 406 24.73 -14.20 19.13
C VAL A 406 24.61 -13.10 18.10
N SER A 407 25.13 -13.32 16.90
CA SER A 407 25.03 -12.37 15.79
C SER A 407 24.47 -13.05 14.55
N GLU A 408 23.61 -12.35 13.84
CA GLU A 408 23.01 -12.84 12.60
C GLU A 408 23.11 -11.79 11.49
N ARG A 409 23.45 -12.25 10.28
CA ARG A 409 23.47 -11.45 9.07
C ARG A 409 22.07 -11.43 8.46
N LEU A 410 21.56 -10.23 8.19
CA LEU A 410 20.31 -10.02 7.48
C LEU A 410 20.55 -9.75 5.99
N HIS A 411 19.48 -9.83 5.21
CA HIS A 411 19.55 -9.51 3.79
C HIS A 411 20.00 -8.06 3.58
N LYS A 412 20.82 -7.81 2.55
CA LYS A 412 21.45 -6.50 2.29
C LYS A 412 20.45 -5.34 2.07
N PHE A 413 19.20 -5.64 1.74
CA PHE A 413 18.15 -4.63 1.56
C PHE A 413 17.50 -4.19 2.87
N CYS A 414 17.64 -4.96 3.95
CA CYS A 414 17.13 -4.56 5.25
C CYS A 414 17.69 -3.19 5.68
N SER A 415 16.85 -2.36 6.29
CA SER A 415 17.25 -1.08 6.85
C SER A 415 17.99 -1.26 8.19
N VAL A 416 18.69 -0.21 8.63
CA VAL A 416 19.30 -0.19 9.99
C VAL A 416 18.21 -0.45 11.03
N PHE A 417 17.07 0.23 10.89
CA PHE A 417 15.91 0.06 11.75
C PHE A 417 15.40 -1.39 11.82
N THR A 418 15.33 -2.09 10.68
CA THR A 418 14.99 -3.51 10.64
C THR A 418 16.00 -4.35 11.41
N SER A 419 17.29 -4.05 11.28
CA SER A 419 18.34 -4.75 12.02
C SER A 419 18.23 -4.53 13.53
N GLU A 420 18.00 -3.29 13.95
CA GLU A 420 17.83 -2.92 15.37
C GLU A 420 16.59 -3.61 15.99
N ILE A 421 15.43 -3.58 15.33
CA ILE A 421 14.23 -4.27 15.82
C ILE A 421 14.40 -5.79 15.78
N TYR A 422 15.03 -6.33 14.74
CA TYR A 422 15.31 -7.76 14.68
C TYR A 422 16.24 -8.20 15.82
N GLY A 423 17.17 -7.35 16.25
CA GLY A 423 18.00 -7.61 17.44
C GLY A 423 17.17 -7.77 18.71
N ILE A 424 16.16 -6.92 18.89
CA ILE A 424 15.20 -7.07 20.00
C ILE A 424 14.41 -8.39 19.88
N TYR A 425 13.92 -8.71 18.68
CA TYR A 425 13.23 -9.97 18.44
C TYR A 425 14.13 -11.18 18.74
N LEU A 426 15.37 -11.16 18.26
CA LEU A 426 16.37 -12.19 18.49
C LEU A 426 16.64 -12.36 19.98
N ALA A 427 16.79 -11.26 20.73
CA ALA A 427 16.96 -11.29 22.18
C ALA A 427 15.79 -12.01 22.86
N LEU A 428 14.55 -11.67 22.50
CA LEU A 428 13.37 -12.34 23.05
C LEU A 428 13.37 -13.84 22.72
N THR A 429 13.73 -14.24 21.50
CA THR A 429 13.76 -15.68 21.12
C THR A 429 14.83 -16.49 21.84
N LYS A 430 15.89 -15.85 22.35
CA LYS A 430 16.95 -16.52 23.11
C LYS A 430 16.64 -16.64 24.60
N MET A 431 15.56 -16.03 25.08
CA MET A 431 15.11 -16.16 26.47
C MET A 431 14.35 -17.47 26.66
N ASP A 432 14.99 -18.45 27.31
CA ASP A 432 14.38 -19.77 27.59
C ASP A 432 14.40 -20.15 29.08
N SER A 433 14.47 -19.16 29.98
CA SER A 433 14.50 -19.39 31.44
C SER A 433 13.17 -19.07 32.11
N PHE A 434 12.66 -19.99 32.92
CA PHE A 434 11.50 -19.75 33.79
C PHE A 434 11.83 -18.78 34.94
N ASN A 435 10.90 -17.89 35.27
CA ASN A 435 10.95 -16.97 36.43
C ASN A 435 12.19 -16.07 36.55
N LYS A 436 12.79 -15.68 35.42
CA LYS A 436 13.82 -14.64 35.39
C LYS A 436 13.22 -13.28 34.98
N ASN A 437 13.84 -12.21 35.48
CA ASN A 437 13.56 -10.86 35.02
C ASN A 437 14.65 -10.42 34.06
N PHE A 438 14.28 -9.80 32.94
CA PHE A 438 15.21 -9.34 31.91
C PHE A 438 15.01 -7.85 31.67
N ILE A 439 16.11 -7.16 31.37
CA ILE A 439 16.04 -5.83 30.76
C ILE A 439 16.78 -5.90 29.43
N VAL A 440 16.05 -5.59 28.35
CA VAL A 440 16.60 -5.48 27.00
C VAL A 440 17.04 -4.04 26.78
N TYR A 441 18.34 -3.84 26.62
CA TYR A 441 18.97 -2.57 26.32
C TYR A 441 19.24 -2.44 24.83
N THR A 442 18.83 -1.32 24.24
CA THR A 442 19.11 -0.97 22.85
C THR A 442 19.48 0.50 22.77
N ASP A 443 20.40 0.85 21.88
CA ASP A 443 20.70 2.24 21.57
C ASP A 443 19.84 2.84 20.45
N SER A 444 18.99 2.02 19.83
CA SER A 444 17.98 2.43 18.86
C SER A 444 16.77 3.06 19.54
N LYS A 445 16.78 4.40 19.58
CA LYS A 445 15.60 5.16 20.03
C LYS A 445 14.40 4.91 19.10
N SER A 446 14.64 4.75 17.81
CA SER A 446 13.59 4.44 16.83
C SER A 446 12.91 3.10 17.09
N ALA A 447 13.65 2.06 17.46
CA ALA A 447 13.08 0.76 17.81
C ALA A 447 12.20 0.84 19.05
N ILE A 448 12.66 1.53 20.10
CA ILE A 448 11.87 1.75 21.33
C ILE A 448 10.60 2.56 21.04
N GLU A 449 10.68 3.64 20.28
CA GLU A 449 9.50 4.43 19.91
C GLU A 449 8.49 3.63 19.08
N ALA A 450 8.97 2.75 18.19
CA ALA A 450 8.12 1.86 17.40
C ALA A 450 7.38 0.84 18.27
N LEU A 451 8.03 0.31 19.31
CA LEU A 451 7.40 -0.59 20.29
C LEU A 451 6.43 0.17 21.22
N LYS A 452 6.76 1.39 21.66
CA LYS A 452 5.87 2.22 22.48
C LYS A 452 4.55 2.57 21.76
N LYS A 453 4.59 2.75 20.43
CA LYS A 453 3.43 3.16 19.60
C LYS A 453 2.85 2.02 18.77
N ILE A 454 2.93 0.78 19.27
CA ILE A 454 2.54 -0.39 18.52
C ILE A 454 1.05 -0.36 18.13
N ASN A 455 0.76 -0.68 16.87
CA ASN A 455 -0.60 -0.78 16.33
C ASN A 455 -0.61 -1.73 15.13
N THR A 456 -1.78 -2.02 14.57
CA THR A 456 -1.95 -2.98 13.46
C THR A 456 -1.30 -2.57 12.13
N LEU A 457 -0.80 -1.34 12.03
CA LEU A 457 -0.03 -0.82 10.90
C LEU A 457 1.47 -0.71 11.20
N SER A 458 1.91 -1.11 12.39
CA SER A 458 3.32 -1.12 12.77
C SER A 458 4.14 -2.09 11.93
N HIS A 459 5.47 -1.91 11.98
CA HIS A 459 6.42 -2.77 11.30
C HIS A 459 6.21 -4.26 11.70
N PRO A 460 6.25 -5.22 10.75
CA PRO A 460 5.96 -6.63 11.06
C PRO A 460 6.86 -7.22 12.17
N LEU A 461 8.13 -6.81 12.24
CA LEU A 461 9.02 -7.27 13.32
C LEU A 461 8.65 -6.67 14.70
N ALA A 462 8.09 -5.46 14.76
CA ALA A 462 7.62 -4.89 16.02
C ALA A 462 6.41 -5.69 16.54
N LEU A 463 5.51 -6.11 15.64
CA LEU A 463 4.41 -7.00 15.93
C LEU A 463 4.90 -8.36 16.45
N LYS A 464 5.89 -8.97 15.80
CA LYS A 464 6.54 -10.20 16.28
C LYS A 464 7.21 -10.03 17.65
N CYS A 465 7.85 -8.89 17.92
CA CYS A 465 8.42 -8.59 19.24
C CYS A 465 7.33 -8.58 20.32
N ALA A 466 6.20 -7.94 20.05
CA ALA A 466 5.09 -7.88 21.00
C ALA A 466 4.44 -9.25 21.23
N GLU A 467 4.28 -10.05 20.18
CA GLU A 467 3.80 -11.43 20.29
C GLU A 467 4.73 -12.28 21.17
N MET A 468 6.03 -12.21 20.90
CA MET A 468 7.03 -12.95 21.66
C MET A 468 7.12 -12.46 23.10
N HIS A 469 7.08 -11.15 23.34
CA HIS A 469 7.04 -10.58 24.69
C HIS A 469 5.82 -11.08 25.47
N GLN A 470 4.63 -11.10 24.85
CA GLN A 470 3.43 -11.62 25.47
C GLN A 470 3.59 -13.10 25.83
N TYR A 471 4.05 -13.93 24.88
CA TYR A 471 4.30 -15.35 25.10
C TYR A 471 5.24 -15.60 26.29
N LEU A 472 6.32 -14.83 26.40
CA LEU A 472 7.28 -14.95 27.49
C LEU A 472 6.69 -14.45 28.83
N THR A 473 5.88 -13.40 28.79
CA THR A 473 5.20 -12.88 29.99
C THR A 473 4.18 -13.89 30.52
N GLU A 474 3.46 -14.58 29.63
CA GLU A 474 2.54 -15.67 29.98
C GLU A 474 3.27 -16.88 30.60
N LYS A 475 4.54 -17.11 30.25
CA LYS A 475 5.44 -18.07 30.90
C LYS A 475 6.00 -17.60 32.25
N GLY A 476 5.67 -16.39 32.70
CA GLY A 476 6.09 -15.84 34.00
C GLY A 476 7.38 -15.03 33.97
N LEU A 477 7.94 -14.71 32.80
CA LEU A 477 9.11 -13.82 32.69
C LEU A 477 8.66 -12.36 32.84
N LYS A 478 9.47 -11.53 33.49
CA LYS A 478 9.28 -10.07 33.51
C LYS A 478 10.30 -9.43 32.61
N ILE A 479 9.83 -8.81 31.53
CA ILE A 479 10.69 -8.18 30.52
C ILE A 479 10.40 -6.68 30.52
N ALA A 480 11.46 -5.88 30.53
CA ALA A 480 11.40 -4.44 30.31
C ALA A 480 12.39 -4.03 29.21
N PHE A 481 12.05 -2.99 28.48
CA PHE A 481 12.91 -2.40 27.44
C PHE A 481 13.48 -1.07 27.93
N CYS A 482 14.78 -0.86 27.73
CA CYS A 482 15.46 0.36 28.15
C CYS A 482 16.29 0.90 26.99
N TRP A 483 16.05 2.16 26.64
CA TRP A 483 16.94 2.86 25.72
C TRP A 483 18.26 3.24 26.43
N ILE A 484 19.39 3.04 25.78
CA ILE A 484 20.72 3.48 26.26
C ILE A 484 21.47 4.31 25.22
N PRO A 485 22.39 5.19 25.61
CA PRO A 485 23.22 5.92 24.67
C PRO A 485 24.23 4.99 23.98
N GLY A 486 24.21 4.96 22.65
CA GLY A 486 25.25 4.32 21.84
C GLY A 486 26.62 4.98 22.01
N HIS A 487 27.69 4.20 21.85
CA HIS A 487 29.10 4.62 21.99
C HIS A 487 29.46 5.28 23.33
N ALA A 488 28.71 4.97 24.39
CA ALA A 488 28.98 5.49 25.73
C ALA A 488 30.02 4.65 26.51
N GLY A 489 30.59 3.58 25.93
CA GLY A 489 31.55 2.70 26.60
C GLY A 489 30.87 1.74 27.59
N ILE A 490 29.62 1.37 27.33
CA ILE A 490 28.89 0.34 28.08
C ILE A 490 29.26 -1.02 27.48
N SER A 491 30.01 -1.84 28.23
CA SER A 491 30.65 -3.06 27.73
C SER A 491 29.74 -3.96 26.89
N GLY A 492 28.53 -4.29 27.37
CA GLY A 492 27.61 -5.16 26.64
C GLY A 492 27.03 -4.54 25.36
N ASN A 493 26.89 -3.20 25.31
CA ASN A 493 26.46 -2.51 24.10
C ASN A 493 27.59 -2.47 23.05
N GLU A 494 28.82 -2.19 23.47
CA GLU A 494 29.98 -2.20 22.55
C GLU A 494 30.25 -3.61 22.00
N GLU A 495 30.03 -4.65 22.82
CA GLU A 495 30.14 -6.05 22.38
C GLU A 495 29.07 -6.41 21.35
N ALA A 496 27.82 -6.00 21.57
CA ALA A 496 26.75 -6.16 20.57
C ALA A 496 27.05 -5.37 19.28
N ASP A 497 27.55 -4.13 19.38
CA ASP A 497 27.91 -3.29 18.21
C ASP A 497 29.05 -3.90 17.38
N GLN A 498 30.08 -4.44 18.02
CA GLN A 498 31.17 -5.09 17.31
C GLN A 498 30.71 -6.41 16.65
N ALA A 499 29.86 -7.17 17.34
CA ALA A 499 29.33 -8.42 16.83
C ALA A 499 28.35 -8.19 15.66
N SER A 500 27.52 -7.14 15.70
CA SER A 500 26.58 -6.81 14.63
C SER A 500 27.30 -6.47 13.34
N LYS A 501 28.45 -5.79 13.40
CA LYS A 501 29.29 -5.41 12.25
C LYS A 501 30.05 -6.57 11.62
N THR A 502 30.30 -7.62 12.39
CA THR A 502 31.08 -8.79 11.98
C THR A 502 30.21 -10.02 11.68
N ALA A 503 28.89 -9.87 11.77
CA ALA A 503 27.91 -10.95 11.60
C ALA A 503 28.02 -11.63 10.21
N SER A 504 28.40 -12.91 10.19
CA SER A 504 28.62 -13.64 8.93
C SER A 504 27.48 -14.61 8.59
N LEU A 505 26.84 -15.19 9.60
CA LEU A 505 25.83 -16.23 9.47
C LEU A 505 24.46 -15.65 9.12
N MET A 506 23.93 -15.98 7.94
CA MET A 506 22.57 -15.62 7.53
C MET A 506 21.63 -16.81 7.76
N LEU A 507 20.79 -16.72 8.80
CA LEU A 507 19.77 -17.74 9.09
C LEU A 507 18.47 -17.49 8.34
N GLU A 508 18.03 -16.22 8.29
CA GLU A 508 16.83 -15.83 7.57
C GLU A 508 17.18 -14.86 6.43
N ASN A 509 16.59 -15.09 5.25
CA ASN A 509 16.83 -14.28 4.05
C ASN A 509 15.64 -13.34 3.71
N PHE A 510 14.84 -12.96 4.70
CA PHE A 510 13.66 -12.12 4.47
C PHE A 510 14.03 -10.65 4.28
N VAL A 511 13.11 -9.90 3.65
CA VAL A 511 13.14 -8.44 3.59
C VAL A 511 11.75 -7.91 3.95
N PRO A 512 11.60 -7.00 4.93
CA PRO A 512 10.32 -6.34 5.17
C PRO A 512 9.86 -5.54 3.96
N LEU A 513 8.54 -5.47 3.72
CA LEU A 513 7.99 -4.74 2.56
C LEU A 513 8.42 -3.25 2.50
N GLY A 514 8.69 -2.61 3.63
CA GLY A 514 9.18 -1.23 3.66
C GLY A 514 10.62 -1.06 3.19
N ASP A 515 11.41 -2.14 3.26
CA ASP A 515 12.83 -2.18 2.90
C ASP A 515 13.06 -2.70 1.47
N ALA A 516 12.12 -3.49 0.95
CA ALA A 516 12.11 -4.05 -0.42
C ALA A 516 11.71 -3.01 -1.47
#